data_AF-A0A0A6D7D5-F1
#
_entry.id   AF-A0A0A6D7D5-F1
#
_cell.length_a   1.000
_cell.length_b   1.000
_cell.length_c   1.000
_cell.angle_alpha   90.00
_cell.angle_beta   90.00
_cell.angle_gamma   90.00
#
_symmetry.space_group_name_H-M   'P 1'
#
loop_
_entity.id
_entity.type
_entity.pdbx_description
1 polymer ?
#
loop_
_entity_poly.entity_id
_entity_poly.type
_entity_poly.pdbx_seq_one_letter_code
_entity_poly.pdbx_strand_id
1 'polypeptide(L)'
;MGSVTLDIEELAGFELLTLQVVAETGKYALTLGVDDGDDYDVKVFCGDKNRGGIMHIQGDAVAGSAICSNFEIVVEIFKQLFDSGGVSSALMN
;
A
#
# COMPACT_ATOMS: atom_id res chain seq x y z
N MET A 1 6.95 -3.70 15.68
CA MET A 1 5.63 -3.62 15.02
C MET A 1 5.21 -2.18 15.02
N GLY A 2 4.48 -1.74 14.02
CA GLY A 2 3.99 -0.37 13.93
C GLY A 2 3.39 -0.12 12.55
N SER A 3 2.83 1.07 12.37
CA SER A 3 2.33 1.53 11.09
C SER A 3 2.95 2.87 10.73
N VAL A 4 3.05 3.12 9.43
CA VAL A 4 3.39 4.41 8.86
C VAL A 4 2.29 4.76 7.85
N THR A 5 1.82 5.99 7.89
CA THR A 5 0.90 6.54 6.90
C THR A 5 1.55 7.75 6.26
N LEU A 6 1.45 7.84 4.93
CA LEU A 6 1.78 9.02 4.15
C LEU A 6 0.49 9.49 3.47
N ASP A 7 0.08 10.70 3.81
CA ASP A 7 -1.03 11.40 3.19
C ASP A 7 -0.48 12.50 2.27
N ILE A 8 -0.96 12.52 1.03
CA ILE A 8 -0.69 13.58 0.07
C ILE A 8 -2.00 14.33 -0.16
N GLU A 9 -2.00 15.58 0.25
CA GLU A 9 -3.11 16.51 0.05
C GLU A 9 -2.73 17.49 -1.06
N GLU A 10 -3.27 17.32 -2.27
CA GLU A 10 -3.05 18.30 -3.34
C GLU A 10 -4.11 19.42 -3.32
N LEU A 11 -3.64 20.66 -3.22
CA LEU A 11 -4.49 21.85 -3.15
C LEU A 11 -4.75 22.44 -4.54
N ALA A 12 -5.29 21.65 -5.47
CA ALA A 12 -5.72 22.14 -6.79
C ALA A 12 -6.65 21.22 -7.62
N GLY A 13 -7.27 20.19 -7.02
CA GLY A 13 -8.44 19.53 -7.63
C GLY A 13 -8.34 18.02 -7.85
N PHE A 14 -8.41 17.29 -6.72
CA PHE A 14 -8.97 15.94 -6.58
C PHE A 14 -8.06 14.72 -6.73
N GLU A 15 -6.89 14.71 -6.09
CA GLU A 15 -6.30 13.43 -5.69
C GLU A 15 -5.87 13.49 -4.21
N LEU A 16 -6.66 12.89 -3.31
CA LEU A 16 -6.18 12.53 -1.98
C LEU A 16 -5.58 11.13 -2.06
N LEU A 17 -4.31 11.01 -1.70
CA LEU A 17 -3.60 9.74 -1.70
C LEU A 17 -3.18 9.40 -0.28
N THR A 18 -3.58 8.22 0.19
CA THR A 18 -3.20 7.71 1.51
C THR A 18 -2.50 6.36 1.34
N LEU A 19 -1.19 6.35 1.52
CA LEU A 19 -0.41 5.12 1.60
C LEU A 19 -0.24 4.70 3.06
N GLN A 20 -0.82 3.57 3.43
CA GLN A 20 -0.62 2.97 4.74
C GLN A 20 0.25 1.72 4.63
N VAL A 21 1.24 1.63 5.51
CA VAL A 21 2.09 0.45 5.67
C VAL A 21 1.99 -0.04 7.10
N VAL A 22 1.40 -1.23 7.27
CA VAL A 22 1.36 -1.94 8.55
C VAL A 22 2.50 -2.95 8.56
N ALA A 23 3.36 -2.91 9.57
CA ALA A 23 4.57 -3.72 9.65
C ALA A 23 4.59 -4.62 10.88
N GLU A 24 4.90 -5.91 10.67
CA GLU A 24 5.14 -6.88 11.74
C GLU A 24 6.17 -7.91 11.29
N THR A 25 7.26 -8.04 12.05
CA THR A 25 8.27 -9.12 11.88
C THR A 25 8.75 -9.30 10.43
N GLY A 26 9.11 -8.20 9.76
CA GLY A 26 9.61 -8.21 8.37
C GLY A 26 8.55 -8.47 7.30
N LYS A 27 7.27 -8.44 7.68
CA LYS A 27 6.12 -8.46 6.76
C LYS A 27 5.45 -7.10 6.76
N TYR A 28 4.94 -6.73 5.59
CA TYR A 28 4.34 -5.43 5.34
C TYR A 28 3.04 -5.65 4.58
N ALA A 29 1.93 -5.15 5.14
CA ALA A 29 0.69 -4.97 4.40
C ALA A 29 0.64 -3.51 3.96
N LEU A 30 0.43 -3.30 2.67
CA LEU A 30 0.37 -1.96 2.07
C LEU A 30 -0.99 -1.76 1.43
N THR A 31 -1.61 -0.61 1.73
CA THR A 31 -2.83 -0.13 1.10
C THR A 31 -2.58 1.28 0.56
N LEU A 32 -3.06 1.54 -0.64
CA LEU A 32 -3.06 2.87 -1.25
C LEU A 32 -4.51 3.27 -1.51
N GLY A 33 -5.00 4.21 -0.71
CA GLY A 33 -6.26 4.91 -0.96
C GLY A 33 -6.07 5.98 -2.02
N VAL A 34 -7.00 6.06 -2.97
CA VAL A 34 -7.04 7.06 -4.03
C VAL A 34 -8.45 7.63 -4.07
N ASP A 35 -8.59 8.92 -3.79
CA ASP A 35 -9.84 9.68 -3.95
C ASP A 35 -9.71 10.58 -5.18
N ASP A 36 -10.44 10.28 -6.25
CA ASP A 36 -10.44 11.09 -7.48
C ASP A 36 -11.53 12.17 -7.51
N GLY A 37 -12.24 12.36 -6.39
CA GLY A 37 -13.35 13.30 -6.23
C GLY A 37 -14.72 12.72 -6.60
N ASP A 38 -14.78 11.59 -7.30
CA ASP A 38 -16.03 10.88 -7.61
C ASP A 38 -16.16 9.60 -6.76
N ASP A 39 -15.11 8.78 -6.69
CA ASP A 39 -15.05 7.54 -5.93
C ASP A 39 -13.76 7.40 -5.10
N TYR A 40 -13.80 6.54 -4.07
CA TYR A 40 -12.63 6.20 -3.26
C TYR A 40 -12.22 4.75 -3.50
N ASP A 41 -11.09 4.57 -4.17
CA ASP A 41 -10.50 3.27 -4.49
C ASP A 41 -9.41 2.88 -3.49
N VAL A 42 -9.39 1.60 -3.09
CA VAL A 42 -8.32 1.03 -2.27
C VAL A 42 -7.56 -0.03 -3.06
N LYS A 43 -6.29 0.27 -3.33
CA LYS A 43 -5.35 -0.65 -3.98
C LYS A 43 -4.50 -1.36 -2.93
N VAL A 44 -4.16 -2.62 -3.19
CA VAL A 44 -3.34 -3.45 -2.30
C VAL A 44 -2.08 -3.92 -3.00
N PHE A 45 -1.07 -4.30 -2.22
CA PHE A 45 0.18 -4.81 -2.77
C PHE A 45 -0.05 -6.07 -3.65
N CYS A 46 0.53 -6.04 -4.85
CA CYS A 46 0.56 -7.15 -5.80
C CYS A 46 1.80 -8.03 -5.57
N GLY A 47 1.72 -8.92 -4.59
CA GLY A 47 2.76 -9.89 -4.31
C GLY A 47 2.64 -11.18 -5.14
N ASP A 48 3.29 -12.24 -4.65
CA ASP A 48 3.27 -13.55 -5.29
C ASP A 48 1.85 -14.16 -5.21
N LYS A 49 1.21 -14.30 -6.38
CA LYS A 49 -0.13 -14.90 -6.52
C LYS A 49 -0.19 -16.37 -6.09
N ASN A 50 0.96 -17.05 -6.05
CA ASN A 50 1.03 -18.44 -5.58
C ASN A 50 1.05 -18.54 -4.06
N ARG A 51 1.27 -17.41 -3.36
CA ARG A 51 1.24 -17.35 -1.90
C ARG A 51 -0.20 -17.24 -1.41
N GLY A 52 -0.91 -18.36 -1.45
CA GLY A 52 -2.28 -18.46 -0.97
C GLY A 52 -2.42 -18.37 0.56
N GLY A 53 -3.67 -18.31 1.02
CA GLY A 53 -4.03 -18.31 2.44
C GLY A 53 -4.18 -16.92 3.05
N ILE A 54 -4.54 -16.89 4.32
CA ILE A 54 -4.67 -15.68 5.14
C ILE A 54 -3.50 -15.62 6.11
N MET A 55 -2.88 -14.45 6.23
CA MET A 55 -1.89 -14.13 7.23
C MET A 55 -2.44 -13.06 8.15
N HIS A 56 -2.01 -13.08 9.41
CA HIS A 56 -2.34 -12.02 10.34
C HIS A 56 -1.18 -11.04 10.44
N ILE A 57 -1.48 -9.75 10.36
CA ILE A 57 -0.55 -8.66 10.63
C ILE A 57 -1.19 -7.70 11.64
N GLN A 58 -0.60 -7.56 12.81
CA GLN A 58 -1.16 -6.80 13.94
C GLN A 58 -2.61 -7.14 14.31
N GLY A 59 -3.03 -8.38 14.05
CA GLY A 59 -4.39 -8.86 14.29
C GLY A 59 -5.28 -8.91 13.04
N ASP A 60 -4.95 -8.13 12.00
CA ASP A 60 -5.74 -8.05 10.78
C ASP A 60 -5.48 -9.22 9.83
N ALA A 61 -6.55 -9.78 9.27
CA ALA A 61 -6.50 -10.85 8.29
C ALA A 61 -6.22 -10.28 6.89
N VAL A 62 -5.06 -10.64 6.32
CA VAL A 62 -4.61 -10.17 5.01
C VAL A 62 -4.29 -11.37 4.12
N ALA A 63 -4.65 -11.31 2.84
CA ALA A 63 -4.28 -12.36 1.89
C ALA A 63 -2.76 -12.49 1.80
N GLY A 64 -2.24 -13.72 1.83
CA GLY A 64 -0.79 -13.99 1.77
C GLY A 64 -0.12 -13.38 0.53
N SER A 65 -0.85 -13.31 -0.57
CA SER A 65 -0.42 -12.70 -1.83
C SER A 65 -0.31 -11.17 -1.77
N ALA A 66 -0.93 -10.53 -0.78
CA ALA A 66 -0.87 -9.09 -0.54
C ALA A 66 0.15 -8.70 0.55
N ILE A 67 0.94 -9.67 1.04
CA ILE A 67 2.01 -9.42 2.01
C ILE A 67 3.34 -9.24 1.28
N CYS A 68 3.91 -8.05 1.42
CA CYS A 68 5.28 -7.80 1.03
C CYS A 68 6.23 -8.29 2.14
N SER A 69 7.33 -8.93 1.75
CA SER A 69 8.41 -9.35 2.66
C SER A 69 9.79 -8.82 2.23
N ASN A 70 9.82 -7.87 1.29
CA ASN A 70 11.03 -7.19 0.85
C ASN A 70 10.90 -5.69 1.14
N PHE A 71 11.68 -5.20 2.09
CA PHE A 71 11.62 -3.80 2.50
C PHE A 71 12.01 -2.83 1.38
N GLU A 72 12.87 -3.23 0.44
CA GLU A 72 13.24 -2.36 -0.69
C GLU A 72 12.04 -2.04 -1.59
N ILE A 73 11.08 -2.97 -1.71
CA ILE A 73 9.83 -2.73 -2.44
C ILE A 73 8.96 -1.71 -1.69
N VAL A 74 8.94 -1.76 -0.35
CA VAL A 74 8.23 -0.76 0.46
C VAL A 74 8.82 0.62 0.20
N VAL A 75 10.15 0.74 0.23
CA VAL A 75 10.87 1.99 -0.07
C VAL A 75 10.61 2.46 -1.50
N GLU A 76 10.56 1.54 -2.47
CA GLU A 76 10.23 1.86 -3.86
C GLU A 76 8.82 2.44 -4.00
N ILE A 77 7.82 1.84 -3.36
CA ILE A 77 6.43 2.32 -3.38
C ILE A 77 6.35 3.73 -2.77
N PHE A 78 7.01 3.96 -1.64
CA PHE A 78 7.09 5.30 -1.04
C PHE A 78 7.73 6.31 -1.99
N LYS A 79 8.84 5.97 -2.64
CA LYS A 79 9.52 6.85 -3.60
C LYS A 79 8.65 7.17 -4.80
N GLN A 80 8.03 6.16 -5.42
CA GLN A 80 7.14 6.39 -6.56
C GLN A 80 6.02 7.36 -6.19
N LEU A 81 5.35 7.11 -5.07
CA LEU A 81 4.24 7.95 -4.61
C LEU A 81 4.71 9.39 -4.31
N PHE A 82 5.81 9.53 -3.58
CA PHE A 82 6.32 10.84 -3.17
C PHE A 82 6.88 11.66 -4.34
N ASP A 83 7.60 11.02 -5.27
CA ASP A 83 8.26 11.72 -6.38
C ASP A 83 7.30 12.02 -7.54
N SER A 84 6.26 11.19 -7.74
CA SER A 84 5.43 11.23 -8.96
C SER A 84 3.94 11.36 -8.71
N GLY A 85 3.46 11.29 -7.46
CA GLY A 85 2.03 11.29 -7.14
C GLY A 85 1.32 9.97 -7.50
N GLY A 86 2.05 8.90 -7.80
CA GLY A 86 1.43 7.62 -8.17
C GLY A 86 2.31 6.41 -7.88
N VAL A 87 1.71 5.22 -7.94
CA VAL A 87 2.40 3.95 -7.80
C VAL A 87 2.04 3.04 -8.96
N SER A 88 3.03 2.31 -9.48
CA SER A 88 2.83 1.35 -10.56
C SER A 88 1.75 0.31 -10.22
N SER A 89 0.85 0.05 -11.16
CA SER A 89 -0.17 -1.00 -11.04
C SER A 89 0.41 -2.41 -10.96
N ALA A 90 1.69 -2.59 -11.33
CA ALA A 90 2.41 -3.84 -11.12
C ALA A 90 2.71 -4.10 -9.64
N LEU A 91 2.78 -3.05 -8.82
CA LEU A 91 3.05 -3.11 -7.38
C LEU A 91 1.78 -2.96 -6.55
N MET A 92 0.81 -2.15 -6.97
CA MET A 92 -0.41 -1.85 -6.21
C MET A 92 -1.64 -1.87 -7.12
N ASN A 93 -2.63 -2.73 -6.85
CA ASN A 93 -3.85 -2.85 -7.65
C ASN A 93 -5.06 -3.33 -6.83
#